data_AF-A0A923ZYY6-F1
#
_entry.id   AF-A0A923ZYY6-F1
#
_cell.length_a   1.000
_cell.length_b   1.000
_cell.length_c   1.000
_cell.angle_alpha   90.00
_cell.angle_beta   90.00
_cell.angle_gamma   90.00
#
_symmetry.space_group_name_H-M   'P 1'
#
loop_
_entity.id
_entity.type
_entity.pdbx_description
1 polymer ?
#
loop_
_entity_poly.entity_id
_entity_poly.type
_entity_poly.pdbx_seq_one_letter_code
_entity_poly.pdbx_strand_id
1 'polypeptide(L)'
;MSLNYNTLQKYISSSRLTNYELICNGNPDKTLKLYHTNLRLSQAFYPLLSLLEVILRNAINEELSNYFNDPDWLINQQTGFMVHPSLSYRDNRTGQMKHNHFLKKNVSKSILDSGGQASQGKIIADVSFGFWTALFDTTHYRILTGRPIQIFTNLPSGSNRNTIHQKLIKLRDFRNRVYHNEPIIFGKDNLGNPIFDLLSAKEIYVEIQEIFQWLNLDFNHWTKRINNIFFEIERAECVYNSYPSKVYYVRRIGVGIKHYSNKYFKN
;
A
#
# COMPACT_ATOMS: atom_id res chain seq x y z
N MET A 1 -20.52 22.79 -16.40
CA MET A 1 -20.64 23.12 -14.97
C MET A 1 -19.27 23.54 -14.46
N SER A 2 -19.04 24.84 -14.28
CA SER A 2 -17.90 25.32 -13.50
C SER A 2 -18.18 25.00 -12.03
N LEU A 3 -17.35 24.13 -11.44
CA LEU A 3 -17.43 23.82 -10.02
C LEU A 3 -16.94 25.05 -9.25
N ASN A 4 -17.74 25.60 -8.33
CA ASN A 4 -17.34 26.76 -7.54
C ASN A 4 -16.19 26.36 -6.58
N TYR A 5 -14.98 26.81 -6.89
CA TYR A 5 -13.76 26.50 -6.14
C TYR A 5 -13.90 26.84 -4.65
N ASN A 6 -14.49 27.99 -4.32
CA ASN A 6 -14.65 28.45 -2.94
C ASN A 6 -15.55 27.51 -2.14
N THR A 7 -16.62 26.99 -2.76
CA THR A 7 -17.48 25.98 -2.14
C THR A 7 -16.73 24.68 -1.89
N LEU A 8 -15.89 24.22 -2.82
CA LEU A 8 -15.12 22.99 -2.65
C LEU A 8 -14.02 23.12 -1.61
N GLN A 9 -13.30 24.25 -1.60
CA GLN A 9 -12.24 24.51 -0.64
C GLN A 9 -12.79 24.47 0.80
N LYS A 10 -14.03 24.93 1.01
CA LYS A 10 -14.74 24.80 2.30
C LYS A 10 -14.88 23.34 2.77
N TYR A 11 -15.16 22.40 1.86
CA TYR A 11 -15.40 21.00 2.22
C TYR A 11 -14.16 20.09 2.13
N ILE A 12 -13.22 20.39 1.22
CA ILE A 12 -11.96 19.64 1.07
C ILE A 12 -10.90 20.10 2.08
N SER A 13 -11.05 21.33 2.61
CA SER A 13 -10.08 22.13 3.37
C SER A 13 -8.97 22.75 2.52
N SER A 14 -8.54 23.95 2.91
CA SER A 14 -7.41 24.66 2.31
C SER A 14 -6.11 23.85 2.44
N SER A 15 -5.84 23.27 3.61
CA SER A 15 -4.65 22.48 3.88
C SER A 15 -4.47 21.31 2.90
N ARG A 16 -5.55 20.65 2.49
CA ARG A 16 -5.48 19.57 1.48
C ARG A 16 -5.22 20.06 0.06
N LEU A 17 -5.61 21.30 -0.25
CA LEU A 17 -5.44 21.89 -1.58
C LEU A 17 -4.13 22.66 -1.74
N THR A 18 -3.46 23.06 -0.66
CA THR A 18 -2.23 23.89 -0.69
C THR A 18 -1.18 23.38 -1.68
N ASN A 19 -0.81 22.10 -1.63
CA ASN A 19 0.19 21.55 -2.55
C ASN A 19 -0.30 21.56 -4.02
N TYR A 20 -1.60 21.33 -4.24
CA TYR A 20 -2.18 21.38 -5.58
C TYR A 20 -2.19 22.82 -6.14
N GLU A 21 -2.51 23.80 -5.29
CA GLU A 21 -2.50 25.23 -5.64
C GLU A 21 -1.09 25.70 -6.02
N LEU A 22 -0.09 25.34 -5.22
CA LEU A 22 1.32 25.65 -5.49
C LEU A 22 1.77 25.07 -6.84
N ILE A 23 1.51 23.79 -7.08
CA ILE A 23 1.88 23.10 -8.32
C ILE A 23 1.13 23.65 -9.55
N CYS A 24 -0.08 24.18 -9.35
CA CYS A 24 -0.91 24.72 -10.42
C CYS A 24 -0.79 26.25 -10.59
N ASN A 25 0.17 26.91 -9.93
CA ASN A 25 0.34 28.36 -9.93
C ASN A 25 -0.96 29.12 -9.57
N GLY A 26 -1.71 28.60 -8.60
CA GLY A 26 -2.97 29.19 -8.14
C GLY A 26 -4.17 29.04 -9.09
N ASN A 27 -4.06 28.30 -10.20
CA ASN A 27 -5.17 28.10 -11.14
C ASN A 27 -6.25 27.18 -10.54
N PRO A 28 -7.46 27.68 -10.20
CA PRO A 28 -8.47 26.89 -9.47
C PRO A 28 -8.97 25.66 -10.23
N ASP A 29 -9.21 25.79 -11.53
CA ASP A 29 -9.71 24.69 -12.37
C ASP A 29 -8.67 23.58 -12.52
N LYS A 30 -7.39 23.94 -12.70
CA LYS A 30 -6.29 22.99 -12.81
C LYS A 30 -6.02 22.31 -11.46
N THR A 31 -6.05 23.06 -10.36
CA THR A 31 -5.93 22.55 -8.98
C THR A 31 -6.98 21.47 -8.72
N LEU A 32 -8.25 21.77 -8.96
CA LEU A 32 -9.34 20.82 -8.77
C LEU A 32 -9.23 19.61 -9.70
N LYS A 33 -8.80 19.83 -10.95
CA LYS A 33 -8.59 18.74 -11.91
C LYS A 33 -7.49 17.79 -11.44
N LEU A 34 -6.40 18.33 -10.91
CA LEU A 34 -5.29 17.56 -10.39
C LEU A 34 -5.66 16.83 -9.10
N TYR A 35 -6.46 17.44 -8.22
CA TYR A 35 -7.05 16.78 -7.06
C TYR A 35 -7.90 15.56 -7.44
N HIS A 36 -8.83 15.71 -8.38
CA HIS A 36 -9.62 14.58 -8.89
C HIS A 36 -8.75 13.51 -9.59
N THR A 37 -7.62 13.91 -10.16
CA THR A 37 -6.68 13.00 -10.80
C THR A 37 -5.98 12.14 -9.75
N ASN A 38 -5.58 12.72 -8.61
CA ASN A 38 -5.08 11.96 -7.48
C ASN A 38 -6.09 10.90 -7.00
N LEU A 39 -7.36 11.29 -6.81
CA LEU A 39 -8.41 10.35 -6.38
C LEU A 39 -8.58 9.18 -7.36
N ARG A 40 -8.53 9.44 -8.67
CA ARG A 40 -8.62 8.39 -9.69
C ARG A 40 -7.43 7.46 -9.69
N LEU A 41 -6.22 8.00 -9.52
CA LEU A 41 -5.03 7.16 -9.43
C LEU A 41 -5.08 6.30 -8.16
N SER A 42 -5.45 6.88 -7.01
CA SER A 42 -5.66 6.14 -5.76
C SER A 42 -6.70 5.03 -5.92
N GLN A 43 -7.81 5.31 -6.61
CA GLN A 43 -8.82 4.30 -6.96
C GLN A 43 -8.24 3.15 -7.80
N ALA A 44 -7.36 3.43 -8.76
CA ALA A 44 -6.74 2.40 -9.58
C ALA A 44 -5.75 1.52 -8.80
N PHE A 45 -5.08 2.06 -7.77
CA PHE A 45 -4.21 1.29 -6.88
C PHE A 45 -4.95 0.41 -5.89
N TYR A 46 -6.10 0.87 -5.38
CA TYR A 46 -6.87 0.18 -4.35
C TYR A 46 -7.07 -1.33 -4.60
N PRO A 47 -7.58 -1.79 -5.76
CA PRO A 47 -7.82 -3.22 -5.97
C PRO A 47 -6.53 -4.05 -5.97
N LEU A 48 -5.41 -3.52 -6.50
CA LEU A 48 -4.14 -4.25 -6.56
C LEU A 48 -3.48 -4.34 -5.19
N LEU A 49 -3.53 -3.26 -4.40
CA LEU A 49 -3.03 -3.24 -3.03
C LEU A 49 -3.84 -4.19 -2.13
N SER A 50 -5.18 -4.19 -2.27
CA SER A 50 -6.06 -5.10 -1.54
C SER A 50 -5.79 -6.56 -1.88
N LEU A 51 -5.64 -6.88 -3.17
CA LEU A 51 -5.29 -8.23 -3.63
C LEU A 51 -3.94 -8.68 -3.06
N LEU A 52 -2.92 -7.82 -3.15
CA LEU A 52 -1.58 -8.11 -2.61
C LEU A 52 -1.62 -8.38 -1.10
N GLU A 53 -2.37 -7.57 -0.33
CA GLU A 53 -2.52 -7.75 1.11
C GLU A 53 -3.15 -9.11 1.45
N VAL A 54 -4.18 -9.52 0.71
CA VAL A 54 -4.84 -10.83 0.88
C VAL A 54 -3.92 -12.00 0.51
N ILE A 55 -3.18 -11.89 -0.61
CA ILE A 55 -2.22 -12.91 -1.02
C ILE A 55 -1.13 -13.07 0.05
N LEU A 56 -0.52 -11.95 0.47
CA LEU A 56 0.60 -11.98 1.40
C LEU A 56 0.19 -12.56 2.76
N ARG A 57 -0.95 -12.14 3.31
CA ARG A 57 -1.42 -12.66 4.61
C ARG A 57 -1.71 -14.16 4.57
N ASN A 58 -2.27 -14.65 3.47
CA ASN A 58 -2.60 -16.07 3.33
C ASN A 58 -1.33 -16.91 3.19
N ALA A 59 -0.36 -16.46 2.38
CA ALA A 59 0.92 -17.14 2.22
C ALA A 59 1.70 -17.19 3.54
N ILE A 60 1.74 -16.09 4.30
CA ILE A 60 2.38 -16.07 5.62
C ILE A 60 1.65 -16.96 6.61
N ASN A 61 0.31 -16.92 6.61
CA ASN A 61 -0.47 -17.76 7.51
C ASN A 61 -0.21 -19.24 7.25
N GLU A 62 -0.17 -19.68 6.00
CA GLU A 62 0.13 -21.06 5.64
C GLU A 62 1.51 -21.49 6.13
N GLU A 63 2.56 -20.70 5.84
CA GLU A 63 3.93 -20.99 6.30
C GLU A 63 4.02 -21.06 7.84
N LEU A 64 3.40 -20.13 8.55
CA LEU A 64 3.46 -20.10 10.02
C LEU A 64 2.58 -21.17 10.68
N SER A 65 1.41 -21.47 10.13
CA SER A 65 0.59 -22.61 10.57
C SER A 65 1.36 -23.92 10.48
N ASN A 66 2.09 -24.13 9.38
CA ASN A 66 2.93 -25.32 9.20
C ASN A 66 4.14 -25.31 10.14
N TYR A 67 4.82 -24.17 10.30
CA TYR A 67 5.97 -24.05 11.20
C TYR A 67 5.63 -24.36 12.66
N PHE A 68 4.48 -23.88 13.14
CA PHE A 68 4.02 -24.16 14.49
C PHE A 68 3.28 -25.51 14.62
N ASN A 69 2.97 -26.16 13.50
CA ASN A 69 2.06 -27.30 13.43
C ASN A 69 0.74 -27.01 14.16
N ASP A 70 0.19 -25.82 13.90
CA ASP A 70 -0.95 -25.26 14.62
C ASP A 70 -1.84 -24.42 13.67
N PRO A 71 -3.05 -24.89 13.34
CA PRO A 71 -3.98 -24.13 12.51
C PRO A 71 -4.52 -22.87 13.22
N ASP A 72 -4.44 -22.80 14.56
CA ASP A 72 -4.90 -21.69 15.39
C ASP A 72 -3.72 -20.90 16.02
N TRP A 73 -2.56 -20.90 15.35
CA TRP A 73 -1.32 -20.32 15.90
C TRP A 73 -1.45 -18.85 16.29
N LEU A 74 -2.31 -18.04 15.65
CA LEU A 74 -2.48 -16.64 16.04
C LEU A 74 -3.03 -16.54 17.46
N ILE A 75 -3.98 -17.42 17.81
CA ILE A 75 -4.62 -17.47 19.12
C ILE A 75 -3.62 -18.01 20.15
N ASN A 76 -2.98 -19.15 19.84
CA ASN A 76 -2.13 -19.88 20.76
C ASN A 76 -0.76 -19.22 20.99
N GLN A 77 -0.22 -18.49 20.01
CA GLN A 77 1.07 -17.81 20.13
C GLN A 77 1.01 -16.45 20.85
N GLN A 78 -0.14 -16.03 21.37
CA GLN A 78 -0.26 -14.84 22.23
C GLN A 78 0.58 -14.93 23.51
N THR A 79 0.85 -16.15 23.99
CA THR A 79 1.74 -16.46 25.11
C THR A 79 3.08 -17.06 24.66
N GLY A 80 3.25 -17.29 23.35
CA GLY A 80 4.47 -17.79 22.73
C GLY A 80 5.33 -16.68 22.17
N PHE A 81 5.63 -16.74 20.87
CA PHE A 81 6.59 -15.81 20.25
C PHE A 81 6.19 -14.33 20.38
N MET A 82 4.90 -14.01 20.49
CA MET A 82 4.39 -12.63 20.58
C MET A 82 4.69 -11.93 21.91
N VAL A 83 5.21 -12.66 22.91
CA VAL A 83 5.67 -12.14 24.21
C VAL A 83 7.08 -12.62 24.54
N HIS A 84 7.84 -13.05 23.53
CA HIS A 84 9.21 -13.54 23.72
C HIS A 84 10.08 -12.49 24.44
N PRO A 85 10.98 -12.87 25.37
CA PRO A 85 11.78 -11.93 26.15
C PRO A 85 12.56 -10.91 25.32
N SER A 86 13.02 -11.29 24.12
CA SER A 86 13.71 -10.40 23.17
C SER A 86 12.86 -9.24 22.63
N LEU A 87 11.54 -9.25 22.86
CA LEU A 87 10.65 -8.11 22.56
C LEU A 87 10.71 -7.02 23.64
N SER A 88 11.40 -7.27 24.74
CA SER A 88 11.61 -6.33 25.84
C SER A 88 12.95 -5.61 25.67
N TYR A 89 12.94 -4.29 25.72
CA TYR A 89 14.14 -3.47 25.61
C TYR A 89 14.06 -2.24 26.52
N ARG A 90 15.22 -1.73 26.92
CA ARG A 90 15.29 -0.50 27.70
C ARG A 90 15.26 0.70 26.78
N ASP A 91 14.33 1.61 26.99
CA ASP A 91 14.26 2.86 26.23
C ASP A 91 15.42 3.77 26.64
N ASN A 92 16.28 4.13 25.69
CA ASN A 92 17.48 4.94 25.96
C ASN A 92 17.16 6.37 26.43
N ARG A 93 15.96 6.89 26.14
CA ARG A 93 15.55 8.26 26.51
C ARG A 93 14.89 8.29 27.88
N THR A 94 14.03 7.31 28.18
CA THR A 94 13.26 7.30 29.44
C THR A 94 13.84 6.36 30.50
N GLY A 95 14.77 5.47 30.12
CA GLY A 95 15.34 4.44 30.98
C GLY A 95 14.37 3.32 31.36
N GLN A 96 13.11 3.39 30.91
CA GLN A 96 12.05 2.45 31.24
C GLN A 96 12.11 1.20 30.35
N MET A 97 11.69 0.06 30.90
CA MET A 97 11.47 -1.15 30.11
C MET A 97 10.24 -0.98 29.22
N LYS A 98 10.42 -1.21 27.92
CA LYS A 98 9.36 -1.25 26.91
C LYS A 98 9.25 -2.65 26.34
N HIS A 99 8.02 -3.01 25.97
CA HIS A 99 7.70 -4.31 25.38
C HIS A 99 7.04 -4.12 24.02
N ASN A 100 7.62 -4.69 22.97
CA ASN A 100 7.04 -4.69 21.63
C ASN A 100 5.98 -5.81 21.50
N HIS A 101 4.85 -5.64 22.17
CA HIS A 101 3.69 -6.55 22.08
C HIS A 101 2.72 -6.14 20.96
N PHE A 102 3.21 -5.54 19.87
CA PHE A 102 2.36 -5.04 18.77
C PHE A 102 1.51 -6.17 18.16
N LEU A 103 2.10 -7.32 17.84
CA LEU A 103 1.37 -8.45 17.26
C LEU A 103 0.30 -8.99 18.22
N LYS A 104 0.68 -9.24 19.48
CA LYS A 104 -0.26 -9.67 20.52
C LYS A 104 -1.45 -8.71 20.65
N LYS A 105 -1.19 -7.40 20.74
CA LYS A 105 -2.23 -6.38 20.89
C LYS A 105 -3.25 -6.41 19.74
N ASN A 106 -2.79 -6.61 18.50
CA ASN A 106 -3.68 -6.71 17.34
C ASN A 106 -4.55 -7.98 17.41
N VAL A 107 -3.96 -9.13 17.74
CA VAL A 107 -4.70 -10.39 17.89
C VAL A 107 -5.71 -10.31 19.04
N SER A 108 -5.28 -9.89 20.23
CA SER A 108 -6.16 -9.76 21.38
C SER A 108 -7.30 -8.78 21.11
N LYS A 109 -7.06 -7.69 20.36
CA LYS A 109 -8.11 -6.76 19.94
C LYS A 109 -9.15 -7.44 19.04
N SER A 110 -8.73 -8.20 18.02
CA SER A 110 -9.65 -8.93 17.13
C SER A 110 -10.49 -9.97 17.90
N ILE A 111 -9.89 -10.67 18.87
CA ILE A 111 -10.60 -11.61 19.75
C ILE A 111 -11.66 -10.88 20.58
N LEU A 112 -11.30 -9.75 21.20
CA LEU A 112 -12.21 -8.94 22.02
C LEU A 112 -13.36 -8.36 21.18
N ASP A 113 -13.05 -7.79 20.02
CA ASP A 113 -14.05 -7.22 19.10
C ASP A 113 -15.00 -8.31 18.53
N SER A 114 -14.61 -9.58 18.62
CA SER A 114 -15.44 -10.75 18.24
C SER A 114 -16.12 -11.41 19.45
N GLY A 115 -16.22 -10.74 20.59
CA GLY A 115 -16.89 -11.26 21.79
C GLY A 115 -16.15 -12.42 22.48
N GLY A 116 -14.84 -12.56 22.27
CA GLY A 116 -14.02 -13.63 22.85
C GLY A 116 -14.03 -14.95 22.08
N GLN A 117 -14.77 -15.04 20.96
CA GLN A 117 -14.90 -16.25 20.14
C GLN A 117 -14.43 -15.99 18.69
N ALA A 118 -13.24 -15.44 18.50
CA ALA A 118 -12.67 -15.28 17.17
C ALA A 118 -12.03 -16.59 16.67
N SER A 119 -12.33 -16.97 15.43
CA SER A 119 -11.58 -18.00 14.71
C SER A 119 -10.26 -17.42 14.16
N GLN A 120 -9.27 -18.28 13.89
CA GLN A 120 -8.04 -17.90 13.18
C GLN A 120 -8.35 -17.10 11.90
N GLY A 121 -9.29 -17.58 11.07
CA GLY A 121 -9.71 -16.93 9.83
C GLY A 121 -10.27 -15.52 10.04
N LYS A 122 -11.03 -15.30 11.12
CA LYS A 122 -11.53 -13.97 11.49
C LYS A 122 -10.38 -13.04 11.87
N ILE A 123 -9.41 -13.53 12.65
CA ILE A 123 -8.24 -12.74 13.06
C ILE A 123 -7.41 -12.36 11.83
N ILE A 124 -7.16 -13.30 10.92
CA ILE A 124 -6.44 -13.04 9.66
C ILE A 124 -7.12 -11.93 8.85
N ALA A 125 -8.45 -11.92 8.82
CA ALA A 125 -9.23 -10.92 8.09
C ALA A 125 -9.21 -9.53 8.76
N ASP A 126 -9.13 -9.47 10.09
CA ASP A 126 -9.22 -8.23 10.87
C ASP A 126 -7.88 -7.48 11.01
N VAL A 127 -6.77 -8.20 11.11
CA VAL A 127 -5.47 -7.56 11.35
C VAL A 127 -4.99 -6.81 10.11
N SER A 128 -4.50 -5.60 10.32
CA SER A 128 -4.04 -4.72 9.23
C SER A 128 -2.80 -5.25 8.52
N PHE A 129 -2.52 -4.76 7.30
CA PHE A 129 -1.25 -5.02 6.61
C PHE A 129 0.00 -4.79 7.47
N GLY A 130 -0.04 -3.80 8.39
CA GLY A 130 1.03 -3.53 9.34
C GLY A 130 1.41 -4.73 10.21
N PHE A 131 0.43 -5.57 10.59
CA PHE A 131 0.65 -6.81 11.33
C PHE A 131 1.57 -7.77 10.57
N TRP A 132 1.24 -8.04 9.30
CA TRP A 132 1.98 -8.96 8.46
C TRP A 132 3.38 -8.46 8.14
N THR A 133 3.54 -7.16 7.86
CA THR A 133 4.87 -6.57 7.62
C THR A 133 5.79 -6.59 8.85
N ALA A 134 5.23 -6.55 10.07
CA ALA A 134 6.02 -6.60 11.31
C ALA A 134 6.68 -7.96 11.54
N LEU A 135 6.18 -9.04 10.95
CA LEU A 135 6.84 -10.37 11.01
C LEU A 135 8.22 -10.37 10.31
N PHE A 136 8.46 -9.41 9.42
CA PHE A 136 9.74 -9.21 8.73
C PHE A 136 10.65 -8.20 9.46
N ASP A 137 10.22 -7.64 10.59
CA ASP A 137 11.12 -6.82 11.40
C ASP A 137 12.24 -7.68 12.01
N THR A 138 13.36 -7.05 12.37
CA THR A 138 14.56 -7.77 12.80
C THR A 138 14.31 -8.72 13.97
N THR A 139 13.47 -8.33 14.93
CA THR A 139 13.27 -9.06 16.17
C THR A 139 12.31 -10.23 15.98
N HIS A 140 11.11 -9.98 15.42
CA HIS A 140 10.13 -11.01 15.14
C HIS A 140 10.67 -12.02 14.14
N TYR A 141 11.34 -11.57 13.08
CA TYR A 141 11.94 -12.46 12.08
C TYR A 141 12.96 -13.42 12.70
N ARG A 142 13.79 -12.93 13.64
CA ARG A 142 14.77 -13.75 14.35
C ARG A 142 14.09 -14.77 15.28
N ILE A 143 13.08 -14.35 16.04
CA ILE A 143 12.32 -15.25 16.92
C ILE A 143 11.64 -16.36 16.10
N LEU A 144 11.11 -16.00 14.93
CA LEU A 144 10.49 -16.93 13.99
C LEU A 144 11.51 -17.68 13.11
N THR A 145 12.80 -17.69 13.46
CA THR A 145 13.87 -18.43 12.77
C THR A 145 13.94 -18.18 11.24
N GLY A 146 13.48 -17.00 10.81
CA GLY A 146 13.45 -16.61 9.40
C GLY A 146 12.34 -17.25 8.56
N ARG A 147 11.34 -17.87 9.17
CA ARG A 147 10.20 -18.49 8.47
C ARG A 147 9.42 -17.54 7.56
N PRO A 148 9.15 -16.27 7.91
CA PRO A 148 8.35 -15.39 7.06
C PRO A 148 8.89 -15.21 5.62
N ILE A 149 10.21 -15.35 5.39
CA ILE A 149 10.76 -15.22 4.03
C ILE A 149 10.46 -16.41 3.13
N GLN A 150 10.14 -17.58 3.72
CA GLN A 150 9.98 -18.84 2.99
C GLN A 150 8.74 -18.85 2.10
N ILE A 151 7.82 -17.89 2.29
CA ILE A 151 6.67 -17.68 1.39
C ILE A 151 7.11 -17.35 -0.04
N PHE A 152 8.31 -16.78 -0.22
CA PHE A 152 8.82 -16.36 -1.52
C PHE A 152 9.59 -17.51 -2.19
N THR A 153 8.89 -18.30 -2.99
CA THR A 153 9.43 -19.48 -3.67
C THR A 153 10.35 -19.16 -4.85
N ASN A 154 10.27 -17.95 -5.40
CA ASN A 154 11.08 -17.48 -6.54
C ASN A 154 11.84 -16.19 -6.20
N LEU A 155 12.45 -16.16 -5.01
CA LEU A 155 13.20 -15.00 -4.54
C LEU A 155 14.58 -14.92 -5.25
N PRO A 156 14.98 -13.76 -5.81
CA PRO A 156 16.27 -13.63 -6.48
C PRO A 156 17.45 -13.86 -5.52
N SER A 157 18.50 -14.49 -6.04
CA SER A 157 19.75 -14.70 -5.30
C SER A 157 20.33 -13.37 -4.78
N GLY A 158 20.73 -13.33 -3.51
CA GLY A 158 21.24 -12.12 -2.85
C GLY A 158 20.16 -11.24 -2.21
N SER A 159 18.88 -11.55 -2.40
CA SER A 159 17.80 -10.90 -1.64
C SER A 159 17.89 -11.28 -0.17
N ASN A 160 17.80 -10.28 0.71
CA ASN A 160 17.81 -10.50 2.14
C ASN A 160 16.55 -9.93 2.81
N ARG A 161 16.32 -10.35 4.06
CA ARG A 161 15.22 -9.90 4.92
C ARG A 161 15.07 -8.37 4.97
N ASN A 162 16.19 -7.63 4.95
CA ASN A 162 16.14 -6.16 4.98
C ASN A 162 15.51 -5.58 3.73
N THR A 163 15.97 -6.03 2.56
CA THR A 163 15.45 -5.58 1.28
C THR A 163 13.94 -5.82 1.18
N ILE A 164 13.48 -7.01 1.55
CA ILE A 164 12.07 -7.37 1.54
C ILE A 164 11.28 -6.53 2.53
N HIS A 165 11.75 -6.41 3.76
CA HIS A 165 11.06 -5.63 4.78
C HIS A 165 10.92 -4.16 4.38
N GLN A 166 11.95 -3.55 3.77
CA GLN A 166 11.88 -2.18 3.27
C GLN A 166 10.86 -2.02 2.15
N LYS A 167 10.78 -2.97 1.21
CA LYS A 167 9.75 -2.97 0.15
C LYS A 167 8.35 -3.10 0.72
N LEU A 168 8.14 -4.01 1.68
CA LEU A 168 6.86 -4.17 2.38
C LEU A 168 6.45 -2.92 3.17
N ILE A 169 7.40 -2.24 3.82
CA ILE A 169 7.15 -0.95 4.49
C ILE A 169 6.72 0.11 3.48
N LYS A 170 7.45 0.26 2.36
CA LYS A 170 7.11 1.22 1.29
C LYS A 170 5.69 0.97 0.77
N LEU A 171 5.33 -0.29 0.52
CA LEU A 171 3.99 -0.68 0.08
C LEU A 171 2.93 -0.35 1.12
N ARG A 172 3.19 -0.65 2.40
CA ARG A 172 2.28 -0.32 3.51
C ARG A 172 2.04 1.18 3.61
N ASP A 173 3.09 1.98 3.56
CA ASP A 173 3.00 3.43 3.71
C ASP A 173 2.30 4.05 2.50
N PHE A 174 2.58 3.57 1.27
CA PHE A 174 1.84 3.99 0.08
C PHE A 174 0.36 3.59 0.14
N ARG A 175 0.07 2.37 0.58
CA ARG A 175 -1.30 1.90 0.81
C ARG A 175 -2.03 2.77 1.82
N ASN A 176 -1.39 3.14 2.94
CA ASN A 176 -1.97 4.04 3.91
C ASN A 176 -2.30 5.41 3.28
N ARG A 177 -1.41 5.98 2.47
CA ARG A 177 -1.68 7.22 1.72
C ARG A 177 -2.91 7.11 0.84
N VAL A 178 -3.04 6.01 0.08
CA VAL A 178 -4.21 5.73 -0.77
C VAL A 178 -5.50 5.70 0.06
N TYR A 179 -5.52 4.98 1.18
CA TYR A 179 -6.71 4.83 2.04
C TYR A 179 -7.08 6.10 2.81
N HIS A 180 -6.10 6.95 3.12
CA HIS A 180 -6.34 8.23 3.79
C HIS A 180 -6.62 9.39 2.81
N ASN A 181 -6.70 9.11 1.50
CA ASN A 181 -6.85 10.09 0.43
C ASN A 181 -5.73 11.14 0.42
N GLU A 182 -4.52 10.73 0.79
CA GLU A 182 -3.35 11.57 0.66
C GLU A 182 -2.92 11.66 -0.82
N PRO A 183 -2.23 12.74 -1.21
CA PRO A 183 -1.67 12.83 -2.56
C PRO A 183 -0.62 11.73 -2.79
N ILE A 184 -0.71 11.01 -3.91
CA ILE A 184 0.28 10.02 -4.40
C ILE A 184 0.93 10.45 -5.72
N ILE A 185 0.64 11.68 -6.17
CA ILE A 185 1.12 12.27 -7.42
C ILE A 185 2.13 13.41 -7.21
N PHE A 186 2.72 13.46 -6.01
CA PHE A 186 3.67 14.51 -5.63
C PHE A 186 4.98 13.92 -5.15
N GLY A 187 6.06 14.66 -5.47
CA GLY A 187 7.40 14.51 -4.94
C GLY A 187 7.86 15.82 -4.30
N LYS A 188 9.15 15.93 -4.04
CA LYS A 188 9.78 17.18 -3.58
C LYS A 188 10.97 17.52 -4.46
N ASP A 189 11.16 18.80 -4.75
CA ASP A 189 12.40 19.29 -5.34
C ASP A 189 13.54 19.32 -4.30
N ASN A 190 14.73 19.75 -4.74
CA ASN A 190 15.92 19.86 -3.88
C ASN A 190 15.75 20.84 -2.70
N LEU A 191 14.76 21.73 -2.77
CA LEU A 191 14.45 22.73 -1.74
C LEU A 191 13.30 22.27 -0.82
N GLY A 192 12.74 21.09 -1.08
CA GLY A 192 11.62 20.53 -0.32
C GLY A 192 10.24 21.01 -0.78
N ASN A 193 10.14 21.77 -1.87
CA ASN A 193 8.87 22.24 -2.41
C ASN A 193 8.13 21.09 -3.12
N PRO A 194 6.79 21.03 -3.02
CA PRO A 194 6.02 20.01 -3.70
C PRO A 194 6.10 20.18 -5.22
N ILE A 195 6.40 19.09 -5.92
CA ILE A 195 6.36 19.03 -7.39
C ILE A 195 5.40 17.93 -7.82
N PHE A 196 4.84 18.05 -9.03
CA PHE A 196 4.14 16.93 -9.65
C PHE A 196 5.15 15.83 -9.98
N ASP A 197 4.94 14.64 -9.43
CA ASP A 197 5.83 13.50 -9.63
C ASP A 197 5.05 12.20 -9.44
N LEU A 198 5.23 11.27 -10.38
CA LEU A 198 4.62 9.95 -10.37
C LEU A 198 5.63 8.83 -10.07
N LEU A 199 6.88 9.17 -9.73
CA LEU A 199 7.95 8.19 -9.47
C LEU A 199 7.52 7.20 -8.38
N SER A 200 7.07 7.69 -7.22
CA SER A 200 6.61 6.83 -6.13
C SER A 200 5.48 5.88 -6.56
N ALA A 201 4.53 6.34 -7.37
CA ALA A 201 3.45 5.50 -7.89
C ALA A 201 4.00 4.45 -8.88
N LYS A 202 4.90 4.83 -9.78
CA LYS A 202 5.54 3.92 -10.75
C LYS A 202 6.39 2.86 -10.05
N GLU A 203 7.18 3.24 -9.06
CA GLU A 203 7.99 2.34 -8.24
C GLU A 203 7.09 1.34 -7.53
N ILE A 204 6.05 1.79 -6.82
CA ILE A 204 5.12 0.89 -6.12
C ILE A 204 4.43 -0.08 -7.08
N TYR A 205 4.09 0.35 -8.29
CA TYR A 205 3.55 -0.56 -9.29
C TYR A 205 4.54 -1.69 -9.65
N VAL A 206 5.82 -1.37 -9.85
CA VAL A 206 6.88 -2.36 -10.09
C VAL A 206 7.08 -3.28 -8.88
N GLU A 207 7.09 -2.72 -7.67
CA GLU A 207 7.22 -3.48 -6.42
C GLU A 207 6.09 -4.52 -6.25
N ILE A 208 4.85 -4.16 -6.62
CA ILE A 208 3.74 -5.12 -6.63
C ILE A 208 4.04 -6.26 -7.62
N GLN A 209 4.49 -5.95 -8.83
CA GLN A 209 4.81 -6.95 -9.85
C GLN A 209 5.93 -7.90 -9.38
N GLU A 210 6.97 -7.36 -8.76
CA GLU A 210 8.08 -8.14 -8.20
C GLU A 210 7.60 -9.10 -7.10
N ILE A 211 6.73 -8.66 -6.18
CA ILE A 211 6.21 -9.55 -5.14
C ILE A 211 5.38 -10.69 -5.74
N PHE A 212 4.57 -10.43 -6.77
CA PHE A 212 3.87 -11.49 -7.48
C PHE A 212 4.86 -12.50 -8.08
N GLN A 213 5.93 -12.02 -8.72
CA GLN A 213 6.97 -12.87 -9.26
C GLN A 213 7.65 -13.71 -8.16
N TRP A 214 7.97 -13.12 -7.01
CA TRP A 214 8.63 -13.81 -5.89
C TRP A 214 7.75 -14.88 -5.25
N LEU A 215 6.43 -14.69 -5.28
CA LEU A 215 5.44 -15.69 -4.86
C LEU A 215 5.12 -16.72 -5.97
N ASN A 216 5.82 -16.65 -7.11
CA ASN A 216 5.58 -17.49 -8.28
C ASN A 216 4.15 -17.36 -8.84
N LEU A 217 3.61 -16.14 -8.87
CA LEU A 217 2.29 -15.82 -9.39
C LEU A 217 2.40 -15.01 -10.69
N ASP A 218 1.60 -15.37 -11.70
CA ASP A 218 1.48 -14.58 -12.93
C ASP A 218 0.68 -13.30 -12.66
N PHE A 219 1.38 -12.17 -12.55
CA PHE A 219 0.78 -10.87 -12.29
C PHE A 219 -0.33 -10.51 -13.29
N ASN A 220 -0.17 -10.80 -14.58
CA ASN A 220 -1.16 -10.43 -15.59
C ASN A 220 -2.40 -11.32 -15.48
N HIS A 221 -2.22 -12.62 -15.29
CA HIS A 221 -3.33 -13.56 -15.09
C HIS A 221 -4.23 -13.14 -13.93
N TRP A 222 -3.62 -12.76 -12.80
CA TRP A 222 -4.35 -12.37 -11.59
C TRP A 222 -4.97 -10.96 -11.67
N THR A 223 -4.35 -10.02 -12.40
CA THR A 223 -4.72 -8.60 -12.30
C THR A 223 -5.35 -8.00 -13.57
N LYS A 224 -5.33 -8.67 -14.73
CA LYS A 224 -5.78 -8.12 -16.04
C LYS A 224 -7.11 -7.36 -15.95
N ARG A 225 -8.09 -7.89 -15.23
CA ARG A 225 -9.44 -7.30 -15.12
C ARG A 225 -9.50 -6.06 -14.22
N ILE A 226 -8.66 -6.00 -13.19
CA ILE A 226 -8.68 -4.96 -12.15
C ILE A 226 -7.57 -3.91 -12.30
N ASN A 227 -6.53 -4.20 -13.09
CA ASN A 227 -5.39 -3.33 -13.27
C ASN A 227 -5.68 -2.20 -14.27
N ASN A 228 -5.73 -0.97 -13.75
CA ASN A 228 -5.85 0.26 -14.53
C ASN A 228 -4.76 1.29 -14.19
N ILE A 229 -3.73 0.89 -13.44
CA ILE A 229 -2.76 1.82 -12.84
C ILE A 229 -1.99 2.58 -13.91
N PHE A 230 -1.42 1.86 -14.89
CA PHE A 230 -0.65 2.49 -15.97
C PHE A 230 -1.50 3.48 -16.78
N PHE A 231 -2.78 3.17 -17.01
CA PHE A 231 -3.71 4.06 -17.68
C PHE A 231 -3.98 5.34 -16.87
N GLU A 232 -4.20 5.24 -15.57
CA GLU A 232 -4.39 6.44 -14.73
C GLU A 232 -3.08 7.24 -14.54
N ILE A 233 -1.91 6.61 -14.61
CA ILE A 233 -0.61 7.29 -14.67
C ILE A 233 -0.50 8.14 -15.95
N GLU A 234 -0.74 7.56 -17.14
CA GLU A 234 -0.70 8.31 -18.41
C GLU A 234 -1.73 9.46 -18.39
N ARG A 235 -2.91 9.24 -17.81
CA ARG A 235 -3.93 10.28 -17.65
C ARG A 235 -3.49 11.39 -16.71
N ALA A 236 -2.79 11.07 -15.62
CA ALA A 236 -2.29 12.06 -14.69
C ALA A 236 -1.25 12.98 -15.35
N GLU A 237 -0.32 12.40 -16.12
CA GLU A 237 0.64 13.17 -16.93
C GLU A 237 -0.07 14.07 -17.95
N CYS A 238 -1.10 13.55 -18.64
CA CYS A 238 -1.89 14.35 -19.57
C CYS A 238 -2.59 15.55 -18.91
N VAL A 239 -3.13 15.36 -17.69
CA VAL A 239 -3.77 16.45 -16.94
C VAL A 239 -2.74 17.52 -16.58
N TYR A 240 -1.62 17.12 -15.98
CA TYR A 240 -0.60 18.08 -15.53
C TYR A 240 -0.02 18.90 -16.68
N ASN A 241 0.30 18.24 -17.80
CA ASN A 241 1.02 18.85 -18.92
C ASN A 241 0.13 19.66 -19.88
N SER A 242 -1.16 19.33 -19.99
CA SER A 242 -1.97 19.85 -21.10
C SER A 242 -3.35 20.38 -20.70
N TYR A 243 -3.84 20.16 -19.48
CA TYR A 243 -5.14 20.72 -19.07
C TYR A 243 -5.04 22.23 -18.81
N PRO A 244 -6.02 23.05 -19.26
CA PRO A 244 -7.30 22.71 -19.89
C PRO A 244 -7.35 22.80 -21.42
N SER A 245 -6.20 22.78 -22.12
CA SER A 245 -6.14 22.99 -23.58
C SER A 245 -6.93 21.93 -24.38
N LYS A 246 -7.29 22.25 -25.64
CA LYS A 246 -7.90 21.28 -26.58
C LYS A 246 -7.05 20.02 -26.75
N VAL A 247 -5.71 20.16 -26.71
CA VAL A 247 -4.76 19.04 -26.82
C VAL A 247 -4.98 18.01 -25.71
N TYR A 248 -5.29 18.44 -24.49
CA TYR A 248 -5.61 17.51 -23.40
C TYR A 248 -6.82 16.63 -23.72
N TYR A 249 -7.90 17.19 -24.30
CA TYR A 249 -9.10 16.42 -24.58
C TYR A 249 -8.86 15.37 -25.67
N VAL A 250 -8.10 15.72 -26.72
CA VAL A 250 -7.71 14.77 -27.78
C VAL A 250 -6.84 13.66 -27.21
N ARG A 251 -5.79 14.00 -26.44
CA ARG A 251 -4.91 13.01 -25.79
C ARG A 251 -5.68 12.08 -24.85
N ARG A 252 -6.59 12.64 -24.05
CA ARG A 252 -7.43 11.85 -23.12
C ARG A 252 -8.29 10.81 -23.85
N ILE A 253 -8.88 11.18 -24.97
CA ILE A 253 -9.69 10.24 -25.78
C ILE A 253 -8.78 9.13 -26.33
N GLY A 254 -7.63 9.48 -26.91
CA GLY A 254 -6.69 8.51 -27.45
C GLY A 254 -6.19 7.50 -26.40
N VAL A 255 -5.79 7.98 -25.22
CA VAL A 255 -5.37 7.12 -24.09
C VAL A 255 -6.50 6.19 -23.65
N GLY A 256 -7.75 6.68 -23.62
CA GLY A 256 -8.93 5.87 -23.33
C GLY A 256 -9.16 4.75 -24.34
N ILE A 257 -9.16 5.06 -25.64
CA ILE A 257 -9.36 4.09 -26.71
C ILE A 257 -8.27 3.01 -26.66
N LYS A 258 -7.00 3.42 -26.55
CA LYS A 258 -5.86 2.50 -26.46
C LYS A 258 -5.98 1.54 -25.27
N HIS A 259 -6.33 2.06 -24.10
CA HIS A 259 -6.47 1.24 -22.88
C HIS A 259 -7.58 0.19 -23.03
N TYR A 260 -8.79 0.61 -23.39
CA TYR A 260 -9.91 -0.33 -23.50
C TYR A 260 -9.75 -1.31 -24.66
N SER A 261 -9.13 -0.88 -25.76
CA SER A 261 -8.74 -1.76 -26.87
C SER A 261 -7.80 -2.88 -26.38
N ASN A 262 -6.70 -2.52 -25.71
CA ASN A 262 -5.75 -3.50 -25.20
C ASN A 262 -6.36 -4.41 -24.12
N LYS A 263 -7.24 -3.87 -23.27
CA LYS A 263 -7.80 -4.61 -22.14
C LYS A 263 -8.83 -5.67 -22.57
N TYR A 264 -9.67 -5.34 -23.55
CA TYR A 264 -10.82 -6.19 -23.92
C TYR A 264 -10.68 -6.89 -25.28
N PHE A 265 -9.84 -6.39 -26.19
CA PHE A 265 -9.76 -6.91 -27.56
C PHE A 265 -8.42 -7.57 -27.88
N LYS A 266 -7.40 -7.44 -27.02
CA LYS A 266 -6.17 -8.22 -27.14
C LYS A 266 -6.19 -9.35 -26.10
N ASN A 267 -6.16 -10.59 -26.60
CA ASN A 267 -6.09 -11.80 -25.80
C ASN A 267 -4.77 -11.84 -25.02
#